data_AF-A0A7C5GUY7-F1
#
_entry.id   AF-A0A7C5GUY7-F1
#
_cell.length_a   1.000
_cell.length_b   1.000
_cell.length_c   1.000
_cell.angle_alpha   90.00
_cell.angle_beta   90.00
_cell.angle_gamma   90.00
#
_symmetry.space_group_name_H-M   'P 1'
#
loop_
_entity.id
_entity.type
_entity.pdbx_description
1 polymer ?
#
loop_
_entity_poly.entity_id
_entity_poly.type
_entity_poly.pdbx_seq_one_letter_code
_entity_poly.pdbx_strand_id
1 'polypeptide(L)'
;MSSREPVDRAGSPGKRKVISLKDLDSARNKISEHIRSGNDMERAISDVLSESIDEKTARDLYEGAYRELVLERFVEKAKEMVTDFKERDEIMETLSGMGANEEDARMAFSEAFYEINIRPIVNHIKENLERDVRREDIIDSLVEEGLEKELADKFFSEAFFELYIEPVLETVKEKIEKGVPREEVIEELMGSGIDRELAVELYNSTGYEHFVRPTVELINEWLDEGADQDQVMARLESEGIKGSFAAGLYREALMERKFDEIAVEIRNLLENGVEKEKVMEKISTKFKLEAGEASLLIEDVIRSS
;
A
#
# COMPACT_ATOMS: atom_id res chain seq x y z
N MET A 1 -59.73 -15.46 -3.82
CA MET A 1 -58.82 -14.49 -3.18
C MET A 1 -57.49 -15.17 -2.92
N SER A 2 -56.41 -14.37 -2.95
CA SER A 2 -55.00 -14.71 -2.72
C SER A 2 -54.21 -15.17 -3.96
N SER A 3 -53.86 -14.18 -4.78
CA SER A 3 -52.68 -14.17 -5.63
C SER A 3 -51.44 -13.95 -4.74
N ARG A 4 -50.53 -14.93 -4.71
CA ARG A 4 -49.20 -14.77 -4.09
C ARG A 4 -48.35 -13.90 -5.01
N GLU A 5 -47.89 -12.77 -4.51
CA GLU A 5 -46.83 -11.97 -5.13
C GLU A 5 -45.51 -12.74 -5.07
N PRO A 6 -44.65 -12.65 -6.12
CA PRO A 6 -43.33 -13.23 -6.08
C PRO A 6 -42.40 -12.37 -5.21
N VAL A 7 -41.57 -13.06 -4.43
CA VAL A 7 -40.46 -12.47 -3.68
C VAL A 7 -39.40 -12.04 -4.68
N ASP A 8 -39.24 -10.74 -4.89
CA ASP A 8 -38.12 -10.18 -5.65
C ASP A 8 -36.80 -10.45 -4.89
N ARG A 9 -36.15 -11.57 -5.24
CA ARG A 9 -34.71 -11.75 -5.09
C ARG A 9 -34.04 -11.14 -6.33
N ALA A 10 -33.71 -9.86 -6.24
CA ALA A 10 -32.77 -9.23 -7.15
C ALA A 10 -31.87 -8.27 -6.35
N GLY A 11 -30.68 -8.76 -5.99
CA GLY A 11 -29.57 -7.90 -5.62
C GLY A 11 -29.23 -7.03 -6.83
N SER A 12 -29.75 -5.80 -6.83
CA SER A 12 -29.37 -4.79 -7.79
C SER A 12 -27.93 -4.35 -7.51
N PRO A 13 -27.10 -4.07 -8.52
CA PRO A 13 -25.79 -3.46 -8.32
C PRO A 13 -26.00 -2.16 -7.55
N GLY A 14 -25.38 -2.05 -6.38
CA GLY A 14 -25.52 -0.90 -5.49
C GLY A 14 -25.27 0.39 -6.25
N LYS A 15 -26.29 1.23 -6.39
CA LYS A 15 -26.10 2.62 -6.81
C LYS A 15 -25.10 3.23 -5.83
N ARG A 16 -23.90 3.62 -6.29
CA ARG A 16 -23.01 4.49 -5.50
C ARG A 16 -23.86 5.69 -5.07
N LYS A 17 -24.12 5.80 -3.78
CA LYS A 17 -24.93 6.87 -3.22
C LYS A 17 -24.10 8.14 -3.33
N VAL A 18 -24.52 9.08 -4.18
CA VAL A 18 -23.83 10.36 -4.35
C VAL A 18 -24.09 11.18 -3.09
N ILE A 19 -23.05 11.36 -2.26
CA ILE A 19 -23.10 12.26 -1.10
C ILE A 19 -23.14 13.70 -1.64
N SER A 20 -24.10 14.50 -1.21
CA SER A 20 -24.18 15.90 -1.64
C SER A 20 -23.19 16.75 -0.85
N LEU A 21 -22.66 17.83 -1.46
CA LEU A 21 -21.79 18.79 -0.77
C LEU A 21 -22.46 19.36 0.49
N LYS A 22 -23.79 19.53 0.46
CA LYS A 22 -24.56 20.04 1.60
C LYS A 22 -24.55 19.06 2.78
N ASP A 23 -24.57 17.76 2.51
CA ASP A 23 -24.51 16.73 3.55
C ASP A 23 -23.10 16.66 4.16
N LEU A 24 -22.05 16.81 3.33
CA LEU A 24 -20.66 16.93 3.80
C LEU A 24 -20.47 18.18 4.68
N ASP A 25 -21.03 19.33 4.30
CA ASP A 25 -20.95 20.57 5.08
C ASP A 25 -21.69 20.44 6.43
N SER A 26 -22.86 19.81 6.44
CA SER A 26 -23.62 19.52 7.67
C SER A 26 -22.81 18.65 8.63
N ALA A 27 -22.25 17.57 8.12
CA ALA A 27 -21.42 16.64 8.86
C ALA A 27 -20.16 17.28 9.44
N ARG A 28 -19.45 18.07 8.64
CA ARG A 28 -18.27 18.82 9.09
C ARG A 28 -18.59 19.78 10.23
N ASN A 29 -19.73 20.47 10.16
CA ASN A 29 -20.15 21.38 11.23
C ASN A 29 -20.43 20.64 12.54
N LYS A 30 -21.10 19.49 12.49
CA LYS A 30 -21.33 18.65 13.67
C LYS A 30 -20.03 18.16 14.28
N ILE A 31 -19.15 17.57 13.46
CA ILE A 31 -17.81 17.16 13.87
C ILE A 31 -17.05 18.31 14.56
N SER A 32 -17.11 19.51 13.97
CA SER A 32 -16.47 20.71 14.54
C SER A 32 -17.05 21.09 15.91
N GLU A 33 -18.36 20.96 16.11
CA GLU A 33 -19.01 21.17 17.41
C GLU A 33 -18.58 20.12 18.44
N HIS A 34 -18.44 18.85 18.04
CA HIS A 34 -17.94 17.80 18.93
C HIS A 34 -16.51 18.08 19.37
N ILE A 35 -15.63 18.46 18.44
CA ILE A 35 -14.22 18.81 18.72
C ILE A 35 -14.16 19.98 19.69
N ARG A 36 -14.91 21.06 19.44
CA ARG A 36 -14.98 22.22 20.34
C ARG A 36 -15.53 21.88 21.73
N SER A 37 -16.40 20.88 21.81
CA SER A 37 -17.00 20.41 23.06
C SER A 37 -16.11 19.40 23.82
N GLY A 38 -14.95 19.01 23.26
CA GLY A 38 -14.05 18.03 23.87
C GLY A 38 -14.60 16.60 23.87
N ASN A 39 -15.51 16.27 22.96
CA ASN A 39 -16.01 14.91 22.79
C ASN A 39 -15.00 14.02 22.07
N ASP A 40 -15.03 12.72 22.33
CA ASP A 40 -14.18 11.75 21.65
C ASP A 40 -14.56 11.57 20.17
N MET A 41 -13.59 11.12 19.38
CA MET A 41 -13.70 10.88 17.94
C MET A 41 -14.83 9.89 17.61
N GLU A 42 -14.99 8.83 18.40
CA GLU A 42 -16.01 7.80 18.15
C GLU A 42 -17.44 8.34 18.24
N ARG A 43 -17.72 9.24 19.20
CA ARG A 43 -19.03 9.92 19.25
C ARG A 43 -19.25 10.84 18.06
N ALA A 44 -18.24 11.64 17.69
CA ALA A 44 -18.34 12.55 16.55
C ALA A 44 -18.61 11.79 15.23
N ILE A 45 -17.95 10.65 15.04
CA ILE A 45 -18.16 9.78 13.87
C ILE A 45 -19.54 9.14 13.92
N SER A 46 -19.96 8.56 15.05
CA SER A 46 -21.27 7.91 15.21
C SER A 46 -22.43 8.85 14.85
N ASP A 47 -22.35 10.11 15.26
CA ASP A 47 -23.41 11.10 15.01
C ASP A 47 -23.51 11.48 13.51
N VAL A 48 -22.40 11.43 12.78
CA VAL A 48 -22.34 11.72 11.34
C VAL A 48 -22.66 10.51 10.46
N LEU A 49 -22.34 9.29 10.91
CA LEU A 49 -22.74 8.05 10.23
C LEU A 49 -24.27 7.95 10.07
N SER A 50 -25.02 8.55 10.99
CA SER A 50 -26.48 8.63 10.91
C SER A 50 -27.01 9.46 9.71
N GLU A 51 -26.15 10.27 9.08
CA GLU A 51 -26.49 11.13 7.94
C GLU A 51 -26.19 10.48 6.57
N SER A 52 -26.02 9.16 6.52
CA SER A 52 -25.64 8.42 5.30
C SER A 52 -24.25 8.73 4.76
N ILE A 53 -23.35 9.20 5.60
CA ILE A 53 -21.92 9.31 5.32
C ILE A 53 -21.25 8.00 5.74
N ASP A 54 -20.39 7.45 4.89
CA ASP A 54 -19.64 6.24 5.22
C ASP A 54 -18.53 6.53 6.24
N GLU A 55 -18.07 5.49 6.92
CA GLU A 55 -17.11 5.64 8.02
C GLU A 55 -15.78 6.25 7.58
N LYS A 56 -15.30 5.93 6.38
CA LYS A 56 -14.06 6.49 5.85
C LYS A 56 -14.22 8.00 5.67
N THR A 57 -15.25 8.44 4.97
CA THR A 57 -15.53 9.86 4.77
C THR A 57 -15.74 10.61 6.10
N ALA A 58 -16.41 9.99 7.08
CA ALA A 58 -16.61 10.61 8.40
C ALA A 58 -15.29 10.77 9.18
N ARG A 59 -14.39 9.78 9.10
CA ARG A 59 -13.03 9.86 9.67
C ARG A 59 -12.21 10.96 9.00
N ASP A 60 -12.20 11.01 7.67
CA ASP A 60 -11.48 12.03 6.90
C ASP A 60 -11.96 13.46 7.28
N LEU A 61 -13.28 13.65 7.42
CA LEU A 61 -13.85 14.92 7.88
C LEU A 61 -13.44 15.27 9.31
N TYR A 62 -13.39 14.27 10.21
CA TYR A 62 -12.94 14.46 11.58
C TYR A 62 -11.47 14.87 11.64
N GLU A 63 -10.60 14.15 10.96
CA GLU A 63 -9.17 14.44 10.92
C GLU A 63 -8.90 15.83 10.36
N GLY A 64 -9.55 16.20 9.25
CA GLY A 64 -9.44 17.53 8.67
C GLY A 64 -9.89 18.65 9.63
N ALA A 65 -11.04 18.48 10.28
CA ALA A 65 -11.54 19.45 11.25
C ALA A 65 -10.69 19.51 12.53
N TYR A 66 -10.18 18.38 13.00
CA TYR A 66 -9.29 18.31 14.17
C TYR A 66 -7.98 19.03 13.89
N ARG A 67 -7.41 18.82 12.69
CA ARG A 67 -6.21 19.50 12.25
C ARG A 67 -6.38 21.02 12.24
N GLU A 68 -7.46 21.51 11.64
CA GLU A 68 -7.79 22.94 11.57
C GLU A 68 -8.06 23.54 12.95
N LEU A 69 -8.91 22.90 13.76
CA LEU A 69 -9.40 23.51 15.00
C LEU A 69 -8.46 23.35 16.20
N VAL A 70 -7.65 22.29 16.22
CA VAL A 70 -6.83 21.90 17.38
C VAL A 70 -5.35 22.00 17.06
N LEU A 71 -4.90 21.37 15.97
CA LEU A 71 -3.47 21.24 15.68
C LEU A 71 -2.86 22.47 15.02
N GLU A 72 -3.60 23.22 14.21
CA GLU A 72 -3.06 24.31 13.38
C GLU A 72 -2.22 25.30 14.20
N ARG A 73 -2.71 25.75 15.35
CA ARG A 73 -1.97 26.66 16.23
C ARG A 73 -0.65 26.08 16.76
N PHE A 74 -0.60 24.76 16.99
CA PHE A 74 0.58 24.06 17.47
C PHE A 74 1.55 23.82 16.32
N VAL A 75 1.03 23.46 15.14
CA VAL A 75 1.80 23.30 13.90
C VAL A 75 2.48 24.62 13.53
N GLU A 76 1.76 25.75 13.53
CA GLU A 76 2.36 27.05 13.22
C GLU A 76 3.44 27.44 14.23
N LYS A 77 3.23 27.17 15.53
CA LYS A 77 4.28 27.40 16.52
C LYS A 77 5.49 26.49 16.30
N ALA A 78 5.26 25.21 16.01
CA ALA A 78 6.33 24.27 15.71
C ALA A 78 7.11 24.69 14.46
N LYS A 79 6.45 25.19 13.41
CA LYS A 79 7.10 25.71 12.19
C LYS A 79 8.05 26.88 12.49
N GLU A 80 7.61 27.85 13.31
CA GLU A 80 8.48 28.95 13.76
C GLU A 80 9.74 28.41 14.43
N MET A 81 9.57 27.45 15.35
CA MET A 81 10.70 26.91 16.12
C MET A 81 11.62 26.00 15.32
N VAL A 82 11.08 25.20 14.40
CA VAL A 82 11.88 24.40 13.45
C VAL A 82 12.71 25.34 12.57
N THR A 83 12.13 26.45 12.11
CA THR A 83 12.82 27.48 11.32
C THR A 83 13.94 28.15 12.13
N ASP A 84 13.73 28.35 13.43
CA ASP A 84 14.74 28.86 14.37
C ASP A 84 15.76 27.79 14.81
N PHE A 85 15.76 26.61 14.18
CA PHE A 85 16.65 25.48 14.48
C PHE A 85 16.60 25.02 15.94
N LYS A 86 15.42 25.09 16.56
CA LYS A 86 15.22 24.57 17.92
C LYS A 86 15.23 23.05 17.94
N GLU A 87 15.80 22.50 19.01
CA GLU A 87 15.83 21.05 19.21
C GLU A 87 14.41 20.51 19.47
N ARG A 88 14.18 19.25 19.08
CA ARG A 88 12.88 18.58 19.23
C ARG A 88 12.34 18.69 20.65
N ASP A 89 13.17 18.44 21.66
CA ASP A 89 12.71 18.44 23.06
C ASP A 89 12.25 19.83 23.52
N GLU A 90 12.90 20.90 23.07
CA GLU A 90 12.50 22.30 23.34
C GLU A 90 11.16 22.63 22.66
N ILE A 91 10.95 22.14 21.43
CA ILE A 91 9.69 22.29 20.70
C ILE A 91 8.58 21.56 21.45
N MET A 92 8.80 20.29 21.82
CA MET A 92 7.82 19.48 22.53
C MET A 92 7.42 20.11 23.88
N GLU A 93 8.39 20.59 24.67
CA GLU A 93 8.14 21.29 25.94
C GLU A 93 7.29 22.55 25.71
N THR A 94 7.61 23.33 24.67
CA THR A 94 6.86 24.54 24.33
C THR A 94 5.40 24.24 23.94
N LEU A 95 5.19 23.22 23.10
CA LEU A 95 3.85 22.81 22.68
C LEU A 95 3.02 22.29 23.86
N SER A 96 3.62 21.48 24.74
CA SER A 96 2.97 21.04 25.98
C SER A 96 2.65 22.21 26.91
N GLY A 97 3.53 23.21 27.00
CA GLY A 97 3.28 24.46 27.73
C GLY A 97 2.10 25.28 27.17
N MET A 98 1.78 25.11 25.88
CA MET A 98 0.60 25.70 25.23
C MET A 98 -0.68 24.85 25.40
N GLY A 99 -0.59 23.73 26.11
CA GLY A 99 -1.71 22.84 26.38
C GLY A 99 -1.91 21.73 25.34
N ALA A 100 -0.93 21.45 24.48
CA ALA A 100 -0.95 20.24 23.66
C ALA A 100 -0.71 19.02 24.56
N ASN A 101 -1.49 17.95 24.36
CA ASN A 101 -1.10 16.66 24.91
C ASN A 101 0.11 16.10 24.13
N GLU A 102 0.68 14.99 24.61
CA GLU A 102 1.89 14.40 24.01
C GLU A 102 1.70 14.04 22.53
N GLU A 103 0.54 13.48 22.17
CA GLU A 103 0.25 13.07 20.81
C GLU A 103 0.05 14.28 19.88
N ASP A 104 -0.68 15.30 20.32
CA ASP A 104 -0.86 16.55 19.58
C ASP A 104 0.47 17.28 19.35
N ALA A 105 1.32 17.34 20.37
CA ALA A 105 2.65 17.93 20.26
C ALA A 105 3.51 17.16 19.26
N ARG A 106 3.44 15.82 19.29
CA ARG A 106 4.18 14.95 18.37
C ARG A 106 3.69 15.13 16.93
N MET A 107 2.39 15.15 16.70
CA MET A 107 1.79 15.39 15.39
C MET A 107 2.19 16.77 14.86
N ALA A 108 2.09 17.81 15.68
CA ALA A 108 2.45 19.17 15.29
C ALA A 108 3.94 19.32 14.96
N PHE A 109 4.83 18.72 15.74
CA PHE A 109 6.26 18.69 15.44
C PHE A 109 6.54 17.95 14.13
N SER A 110 6.02 16.74 13.96
CA SER A 110 6.25 15.93 12.76
C SER A 110 5.77 16.65 11.50
N GLU A 111 4.59 17.28 11.55
CA GLU A 111 4.05 18.06 10.44
C GLU A 111 4.93 19.29 10.15
N ALA A 112 5.29 20.08 11.16
CA ALA A 112 6.16 21.24 10.97
C ALA A 112 7.54 20.85 10.42
N PHE A 113 8.14 19.78 10.93
CA PHE A 113 9.42 19.27 10.46
C PHE A 113 9.34 18.83 9.00
N TYR A 114 8.27 18.11 8.63
CA TYR A 114 8.02 17.72 7.25
C TYR A 114 7.88 18.95 6.34
N GLU A 115 7.02 19.91 6.70
CA GLU A 115 6.76 21.12 5.91
C GLU A 115 8.01 21.97 5.68
N ILE A 116 8.86 22.12 6.69
CA ILE A 116 10.03 23.02 6.63
C ILE A 116 11.25 22.32 6.02
N ASN A 117 11.52 21.06 6.38
CA ASN A 117 12.78 20.40 6.02
C ASN A 117 12.62 19.40 4.87
N ILE A 118 11.47 18.72 4.76
CA ILE A 118 11.30 17.59 3.83
C ILE A 118 10.55 18.01 2.56
N ARG A 119 9.43 18.72 2.71
CA ARG A 119 8.61 19.16 1.58
C ARG A 119 9.38 19.97 0.53
N PRO A 120 10.30 20.89 0.88
CA PRO A 120 11.09 21.58 -0.14
C PRO A 120 11.96 20.64 -0.98
N ILE A 121 12.57 19.62 -0.36
CA ILE A 121 13.37 18.60 -1.04
C ILE A 121 12.49 17.80 -2.01
N VAL A 122 11.34 17.32 -1.52
CA VAL A 122 10.38 16.58 -2.34
C VAL A 122 9.90 17.43 -3.51
N ASN A 123 9.53 18.70 -3.28
CA ASN A 123 9.10 19.61 -4.34
C ASN A 123 10.20 19.86 -5.38
N HIS A 124 11.45 20.06 -4.94
CA HIS A 124 12.59 20.20 -5.85
C HIS A 124 12.74 18.97 -6.75
N ILE A 125 12.64 17.76 -6.18
CA ILE A 125 12.68 16.52 -6.96
C ILE A 125 11.52 16.49 -7.97
N LYS A 126 10.30 16.76 -7.51
CA LYS A 126 9.08 16.73 -8.35
C LYS A 126 9.18 17.71 -9.53
N GLU A 127 9.59 18.95 -9.27
CA GLU A 127 9.77 19.97 -10.31
C GLU A 127 10.85 19.58 -11.34
N ASN A 128 11.93 18.91 -10.90
CA ASN A 128 12.97 18.44 -11.81
C ASN A 128 12.55 17.21 -12.61
N LEU A 129 11.78 16.30 -12.00
CA LEU A 129 11.20 15.15 -12.69
C LEU A 129 10.23 15.60 -13.80
N GLU A 130 9.36 16.57 -13.52
CA GLU A 130 8.46 17.16 -14.53
C GLU A 130 9.20 17.85 -15.70
N ARG A 131 10.47 18.17 -15.50
CA ARG A 131 11.38 18.77 -16.50
C ARG A 131 12.24 17.75 -17.24
N ASP A 132 12.01 16.46 -17.03
CA ASP A 132 12.81 15.36 -17.58
C ASP A 132 14.31 15.46 -17.23
N VAL A 133 14.65 16.03 -16.06
CA VAL A 133 16.04 16.06 -15.58
C VAL A 133 16.44 14.65 -15.16
N ARG A 134 17.67 14.24 -15.50
CA ARG A 134 18.17 12.90 -15.18
C ARG A 134 18.28 12.73 -13.67
N ARG A 135 17.97 11.52 -13.20
CA ARG A 135 18.06 11.13 -11.79
C ARG A 135 19.39 11.53 -11.16
N GLU A 136 20.51 11.25 -11.83
CA GLU A 136 21.85 11.55 -11.31
C GLU A 136 22.04 13.05 -11.08
N ASP A 137 21.57 13.88 -12.01
CA ASP A 137 21.69 15.34 -11.91
C ASP A 137 20.82 15.90 -10.76
N ILE A 138 19.66 15.29 -10.49
CA ILE A 138 18.79 15.65 -9.34
C ILE A 138 19.45 15.27 -8.01
N ILE A 139 20.00 14.06 -7.92
CA ILE A 139 20.67 13.58 -6.70
C ILE A 139 21.91 14.43 -6.43
N ASP A 140 22.72 14.70 -7.44
CA ASP A 140 23.93 15.51 -7.29
C ASP A 140 23.59 16.93 -6.83
N SER A 141 22.52 17.54 -7.36
CA SER A 141 22.02 18.85 -6.89
C SER A 141 21.64 18.84 -5.41
N LEU A 142 20.96 17.79 -4.92
CA LEU A 142 20.60 17.69 -3.50
C LEU A 142 21.82 17.47 -2.59
N VAL A 143 22.81 16.73 -3.09
CA VAL A 143 24.08 16.51 -2.37
C VAL A 143 24.88 17.82 -2.28
N GLU A 144 24.90 18.62 -3.35
CA GLU A 144 25.51 19.97 -3.34
C GLU A 144 24.84 20.91 -2.32
N GLU A 145 23.53 20.74 -2.08
CA GLU A 145 22.77 21.45 -1.05
C GLU A 145 22.96 20.91 0.37
N GLY A 146 23.80 19.88 0.54
CA GLY A 146 24.24 19.36 1.83
C GLY A 146 23.49 18.12 2.31
N LEU A 147 22.67 17.50 1.45
CA LEU A 147 22.00 16.24 1.77
C LEU A 147 22.95 15.04 1.59
N GLU A 148 22.88 14.06 2.47
CA GLU A 148 23.61 12.81 2.27
C GLU A 148 23.08 12.05 1.06
N LYS A 149 23.97 11.45 0.26
CA LYS A 149 23.60 10.78 -0.99
C LYS A 149 22.53 9.70 -0.81
N GLU A 150 22.66 8.85 0.20
CA GLU A 150 21.68 7.79 0.47
C GLU A 150 20.30 8.35 0.81
N LEU A 151 20.27 9.49 1.50
CA LEU A 151 19.04 10.18 1.85
C LEU A 151 18.42 10.90 0.64
N ALA A 152 19.25 11.49 -0.22
CA ALA A 152 18.83 12.06 -1.50
C ALA A 152 18.21 10.99 -2.42
N ASP A 153 18.85 9.83 -2.51
CA ASP A 153 18.34 8.67 -3.25
C ASP A 153 16.98 8.21 -2.70
N LYS A 154 16.84 8.16 -1.37
CA LYS A 154 15.59 7.77 -0.73
C LYS A 154 14.45 8.75 -1.05
N PHE A 155 14.66 10.06 -0.87
CA PHE A 155 13.64 11.05 -1.21
C PHE A 155 13.32 11.06 -2.70
N PHE A 156 14.31 10.81 -3.56
CA PHE A 156 14.07 10.67 -4.99
C PHE A 156 13.11 9.51 -5.28
N SER A 157 13.39 8.32 -4.72
CA SER A 157 12.52 7.15 -4.90
C SER A 157 11.11 7.39 -4.38
N GLU A 158 10.96 8.02 -3.22
CA GLU A 158 9.64 8.36 -2.65
C GLU A 158 8.88 9.35 -3.55
N ALA A 159 9.52 10.45 -3.97
CA ALA A 159 8.88 11.45 -4.82
C ALA A 159 8.56 10.90 -6.22
N PHE A 160 9.43 10.06 -6.79
CA PHE A 160 9.19 9.37 -8.06
C PHE A 160 8.00 8.42 -7.96
N PHE A 161 7.91 7.66 -6.86
CA PHE A 161 6.77 6.78 -6.60
C PHE A 161 5.47 7.58 -6.52
N GLU A 162 5.42 8.63 -5.70
CA GLU A 162 4.21 9.46 -5.54
C GLU A 162 3.77 10.13 -6.86
N LEU A 163 4.70 10.57 -7.70
CA LEU A 163 4.36 11.28 -8.95
C LEU A 163 3.96 10.36 -10.09
N TYR A 164 4.71 9.27 -10.30
CA TYR A 164 4.59 8.47 -11.52
C TYR A 164 3.96 7.11 -11.27
N ILE A 165 4.14 6.54 -10.08
CA ILE A 165 3.74 5.17 -9.78
C ILE A 165 2.38 5.14 -9.08
N GLU A 166 2.23 5.84 -7.97
CA GLU A 166 1.02 5.84 -7.16
C GLU A 166 -0.25 6.21 -7.95
N PRO A 167 -0.24 7.24 -8.83
CA PRO A 167 -1.44 7.60 -9.60
C PRO A 167 -1.88 6.52 -10.59
N VAL A 168 -0.94 5.71 -11.08
CA VAL A 168 -1.24 4.64 -12.04
C VAL A 168 -1.53 3.30 -11.35
N LEU A 169 -1.09 3.07 -10.11
CA LEU A 169 -1.29 1.81 -9.40
C LEU A 169 -2.77 1.42 -9.28
N GLU A 170 -3.64 2.33 -8.85
CA GLU A 170 -5.08 2.02 -8.73
C GLU A 170 -5.71 1.76 -10.10
N THR A 171 -5.22 2.43 -11.14
CA THR A 171 -5.65 2.22 -12.53
C THR A 171 -5.21 0.84 -13.05
N VAL A 172 -3.97 0.43 -12.76
CA VAL A 172 -3.44 -0.90 -13.11
C VAL A 172 -4.23 -1.98 -12.39
N LYS A 173 -4.47 -1.80 -11.08
CA LYS A 173 -5.26 -2.72 -10.27
C LYS A 173 -6.67 -2.90 -10.83
N GLU A 174 -7.40 -1.81 -11.09
CA GLU A 174 -8.76 -1.88 -11.64
C GLU A 174 -8.79 -2.60 -13.00
N LYS A 175 -7.76 -2.42 -13.83
CA LYS A 175 -7.65 -3.09 -15.14
C LYS A 175 -7.33 -4.57 -15.02
N ILE A 176 -6.43 -4.94 -14.10
CA ILE A 176 -6.15 -6.35 -13.78
C ILE A 176 -7.42 -7.04 -13.30
N GLU A 177 -8.17 -6.43 -12.38
CA GLU A 177 -9.46 -6.95 -11.89
C GLU A 177 -10.50 -7.10 -13.02
N LYS A 178 -10.49 -6.21 -14.01
CA LYS A 178 -11.37 -6.30 -15.19
C LYS A 178 -10.89 -7.29 -16.27
N GLY A 179 -9.74 -7.93 -16.06
CA GLY A 179 -9.17 -8.88 -17.02
C GLY A 179 -8.66 -8.22 -18.31
N VAL A 180 -8.25 -6.96 -18.27
CA VAL A 180 -7.64 -6.27 -19.41
C VAL A 180 -6.33 -6.98 -19.78
N PRO A 181 -6.07 -7.26 -21.07
CA PRO A 181 -4.86 -7.94 -21.50
C PRO A 181 -3.58 -7.22 -21.03
N ARG A 182 -2.60 -8.01 -20.55
CA ARG A 182 -1.31 -7.50 -20.05
C ARG A 182 -0.67 -6.45 -20.94
N GLU A 183 -0.58 -6.71 -22.25
CA GLU A 183 0.07 -5.77 -23.17
C GLU A 183 -0.70 -4.47 -23.34
N GLU A 184 -2.04 -4.48 -23.23
CA GLU A 184 -2.84 -3.25 -23.25
C GLU A 184 -2.56 -2.39 -22.00
N VAL A 185 -2.40 -3.03 -20.83
CA VAL A 185 -2.04 -2.31 -19.59
C VAL A 185 -0.61 -1.75 -19.68
N ILE A 186 0.34 -2.52 -20.22
CA ILE A 186 1.73 -2.08 -20.41
C ILE A 186 1.80 -0.91 -21.39
N GLU A 187 1.11 -0.98 -22.54
CA GLU A 187 1.09 0.10 -23.54
C GLU A 187 0.52 1.40 -22.96
N GLU A 188 -0.46 1.33 -22.08
CA GLU A 188 -1.06 2.49 -21.43
C GLU A 188 -0.15 3.11 -20.35
N LEU A 189 0.54 2.28 -19.58
CA LEU A 189 1.59 2.74 -18.66
C LEU A 189 2.72 3.44 -19.43
N MET A 190 3.11 2.88 -20.57
CA MET A 190 4.07 3.50 -21.48
C MET A 190 3.57 4.83 -22.06
N GLY A 191 2.27 4.92 -22.38
CA GLY A 191 1.61 6.15 -22.81
C GLY A 191 1.60 7.25 -21.73
N SER A 192 1.85 6.88 -20.46
CA SER A 192 1.93 7.79 -19.32
C SER A 192 3.37 8.20 -18.99
N GLY A 193 4.35 7.84 -19.83
CA GLY A 193 5.76 8.20 -19.67
C GLY A 193 6.60 7.20 -18.87
N ILE A 194 6.02 6.06 -18.46
CA ILE A 194 6.75 4.99 -17.78
C ILE A 194 7.48 4.14 -18.83
N ASP A 195 8.75 3.82 -18.63
CA ASP A 195 9.44 2.94 -19.56
C ASP A 195 8.89 1.50 -19.51
N ARG A 196 9.19 0.71 -20.53
CA ARG A 196 8.61 -0.64 -20.67
C ARG A 196 9.05 -1.59 -19.56
N GLU A 197 10.29 -1.48 -19.08
CA GLU A 197 10.83 -2.39 -18.06
C GLU A 197 10.09 -2.17 -16.74
N LEU A 198 9.99 -0.91 -16.32
CA LEU A 198 9.23 -0.50 -15.15
C LEU A 198 7.73 -0.78 -15.30
N ALA A 199 7.13 -0.54 -16.46
CA ALA A 199 5.71 -0.88 -16.70
C ALA A 199 5.42 -2.38 -16.56
N VAL A 200 6.34 -3.24 -17.02
CA VAL A 200 6.24 -4.69 -16.84
C VAL A 200 6.36 -5.07 -15.36
N GLU A 201 7.31 -4.48 -14.64
CA GLU A 201 7.51 -4.73 -13.22
C GLU A 201 6.30 -4.29 -12.38
N LEU A 202 5.74 -3.10 -12.65
CA LEU A 202 4.54 -2.60 -12.01
C LEU A 202 3.33 -3.50 -12.25
N TYR A 203 3.11 -3.95 -13.48
CA TYR A 203 2.02 -4.89 -13.78
C TYR A 203 2.18 -6.20 -13.00
N ASN A 204 3.39 -6.76 -12.99
CA ASN A 204 3.66 -8.03 -12.33
C ASN A 204 3.54 -7.91 -10.80
N SER A 205 4.11 -6.87 -10.20
CA SER A 205 4.07 -6.62 -8.76
C SER A 205 2.64 -6.32 -8.29
N THR A 206 1.92 -5.45 -8.98
CA THR A 206 0.51 -5.12 -8.66
C THR A 206 -0.39 -6.33 -8.82
N GLY A 207 -0.22 -7.10 -9.89
CA GLY A 207 -0.94 -8.36 -10.10
C GLY A 207 -0.61 -9.41 -9.04
N TYR A 208 0.64 -9.47 -8.60
CA TYR A 208 1.03 -10.36 -7.52
C TYR A 208 0.37 -9.96 -6.19
N GLU A 209 0.54 -8.70 -5.77
CA GLU A 209 0.08 -8.17 -4.50
C GLU A 209 -1.44 -8.19 -4.32
N HIS A 210 -2.20 -7.88 -5.39
CA HIS A 210 -3.65 -7.71 -5.29
C HIS A 210 -4.44 -8.91 -5.79
N PHE A 211 -3.84 -9.81 -6.57
CA PHE A 211 -4.54 -10.96 -7.13
C PHE A 211 -3.90 -12.28 -6.70
N VAL A 212 -2.59 -12.45 -6.91
CA VAL A 212 -1.91 -13.72 -6.60
C VAL A 212 -1.86 -13.96 -5.10
N ARG A 213 -1.29 -13.04 -4.31
CA ARG A 213 -1.09 -13.20 -2.87
C ARG A 213 -2.41 -13.43 -2.12
N PRO A 214 -3.47 -12.62 -2.29
CA PRO A 214 -4.73 -12.85 -1.58
C PRO A 214 -5.39 -14.18 -1.99
N THR A 215 -5.25 -14.59 -3.25
CA THR A 215 -5.78 -15.88 -3.71
C THR A 215 -4.98 -17.05 -3.14
N VAL A 216 -3.66 -16.90 -3.03
CA VAL A 216 -2.77 -17.88 -2.40
C VAL A 216 -3.07 -18.00 -0.89
N GLU A 217 -3.29 -16.89 -0.19
CA GLU A 217 -3.73 -16.86 1.21
C GLU A 217 -5.05 -17.63 1.38
N LEU A 218 -6.05 -17.37 0.53
CA LEU A 218 -7.32 -18.11 0.52
C LEU A 218 -7.14 -19.61 0.26
N ILE A 219 -6.25 -19.99 -0.66
CA ILE A 219 -5.93 -21.40 -0.91
C ILE A 219 -5.30 -22.02 0.34
N ASN A 220 -4.38 -21.31 1.01
CA ASN A 220 -3.76 -21.76 2.23
C ASN A 220 -4.77 -21.98 3.35
N GLU A 221 -5.74 -21.07 3.50
CA GLU A 221 -6.86 -21.22 4.44
C GLU A 221 -7.67 -22.49 4.14
N TRP A 222 -8.03 -22.73 2.87
CA TRP A 222 -8.78 -23.94 2.51
C TRP A 222 -8.00 -25.22 2.77
N LEU A 223 -6.69 -25.21 2.48
CA LEU A 223 -5.81 -26.33 2.79
C LEU A 223 -5.72 -26.57 4.32
N ASP A 224 -5.75 -25.51 5.14
CA ASP A 224 -5.80 -25.61 6.60
C ASP A 224 -7.14 -26.15 7.13
N GLU A 225 -8.23 -25.88 6.41
CA GLU A 225 -9.54 -26.51 6.63
C GLU A 225 -9.58 -27.99 6.22
N GLY A 226 -8.49 -28.50 5.64
CA GLY A 226 -8.36 -29.88 5.17
C GLY A 226 -8.89 -30.12 3.77
N ALA A 227 -9.05 -29.08 2.95
CA ALA A 227 -9.42 -29.24 1.55
C ALA A 227 -8.33 -29.99 0.78
N ASP A 228 -8.74 -30.95 -0.05
CA ASP A 228 -7.83 -31.58 -1.00
C ASP A 228 -7.70 -30.76 -2.30
N GLN A 229 -6.77 -31.17 -3.17
CA GLN A 229 -6.52 -30.48 -4.43
C GLN A 229 -7.78 -30.33 -5.29
N ASP A 230 -8.60 -31.38 -5.39
CA ASP A 230 -9.79 -31.36 -6.25
C ASP A 230 -10.82 -30.37 -5.70
N GLN A 231 -10.96 -30.30 -4.37
CA GLN A 231 -11.82 -29.34 -3.68
C GLN A 231 -11.33 -27.89 -3.86
N VAL A 232 -10.03 -27.64 -3.73
CA VAL A 232 -9.45 -26.30 -3.98
C VAL A 232 -9.66 -25.88 -5.43
N MET A 233 -9.38 -26.77 -6.39
CA MET A 233 -9.56 -26.48 -7.81
C MET A 233 -11.03 -26.19 -8.14
N ALA A 234 -11.97 -26.95 -7.56
CA ALA A 234 -13.40 -26.70 -7.73
C ALA A 234 -13.84 -25.34 -7.16
N ARG A 235 -13.29 -24.92 -6.00
CA ARG A 235 -13.54 -23.60 -5.42
C ARG A 235 -13.00 -22.49 -6.32
N LEU A 236 -11.75 -22.60 -6.80
CA LEU A 236 -11.17 -21.64 -7.75
C LEU A 236 -12.00 -21.53 -9.04
N GLU A 237 -12.47 -22.66 -9.59
CA GLU A 237 -13.31 -22.64 -10.78
C GLU A 237 -14.66 -21.94 -10.55
N SER A 238 -15.22 -22.03 -9.35
CA SER A 238 -16.45 -21.35 -8.96
C SER A 238 -16.28 -19.82 -8.85
N GLU A 239 -15.07 -19.38 -8.49
CA GLU A 239 -14.63 -17.98 -8.51
C GLU A 239 -14.18 -17.51 -9.90
N GLY A 240 -14.31 -18.36 -10.93
CA GLY A 240 -13.98 -18.03 -12.32
C GLY A 240 -12.49 -18.20 -12.68
N ILE A 241 -11.66 -18.69 -11.76
CA ILE A 241 -10.23 -18.94 -11.96
C ILE A 241 -10.04 -20.38 -12.47
N LYS A 242 -9.54 -20.56 -13.70
CA LYS A 242 -9.58 -21.87 -14.37
C LYS A 242 -8.25 -22.29 -15.00
N GLY A 243 -8.13 -23.58 -15.26
CA GLY A 243 -7.08 -24.16 -16.10
C GLY A 243 -5.68 -24.04 -15.48
N SER A 244 -4.68 -23.77 -16.33
CA SER A 244 -3.28 -23.71 -15.93
C SER A 244 -2.98 -22.60 -14.92
N PHE A 245 -3.78 -21.53 -14.89
CA PHE A 245 -3.63 -20.44 -13.94
C PHE A 245 -4.06 -20.84 -12.52
N ALA A 246 -5.20 -21.51 -12.38
CA ALA A 246 -5.64 -22.11 -11.10
C ALA A 246 -4.60 -23.12 -10.57
N ALA A 247 -4.05 -23.96 -11.45
CA ALA A 247 -2.99 -24.89 -11.11
C ALA A 247 -1.66 -24.18 -10.73
N GLY A 248 -1.40 -23.00 -11.28
CA GLY A 248 -0.28 -22.14 -10.88
C GLY A 248 -0.45 -21.62 -9.47
N LEU A 249 -1.60 -21.00 -9.15
CA LEU A 249 -1.92 -20.46 -7.82
C LEU A 249 -1.89 -21.55 -6.74
N TYR A 250 -2.43 -22.73 -7.03
CA TYR A 250 -2.35 -23.87 -6.12
C TYR A 250 -0.89 -24.32 -5.85
N ARG A 251 -0.05 -24.33 -6.88
CA ARG A 251 1.38 -24.65 -6.72
C ARG A 251 2.11 -23.59 -5.90
N GLU A 252 1.82 -22.32 -6.15
CA GLU A 252 2.38 -21.20 -5.40
C GLU A 252 2.07 -21.32 -3.90
N ALA A 253 0.80 -21.58 -3.56
CA ALA A 253 0.37 -21.82 -2.17
C ALA A 253 1.10 -23.01 -1.53
N LEU A 254 1.25 -24.12 -2.26
CA LEU A 254 2.02 -25.26 -1.78
C LEU A 254 3.51 -24.95 -1.61
N MET A 255 4.09 -24.07 -2.44
CA MET A 255 5.48 -23.64 -2.29
C MET A 255 5.66 -22.77 -1.06
N GLU A 256 4.78 -21.79 -0.84
CA GLU A 256 4.83 -20.91 0.33
C GLU A 256 4.76 -21.70 1.64
N ARG A 257 3.83 -22.65 1.74
CA ARG A 257 3.71 -23.54 2.90
C ARG A 257 4.93 -24.43 3.14
N LYS A 258 5.69 -24.73 2.09
CA LYS A 258 6.89 -25.58 2.15
C LYS A 258 8.17 -24.77 2.16
N PHE A 259 8.10 -23.44 2.09
CA PHE A 259 9.27 -22.59 1.94
C PHE A 259 10.26 -22.81 3.08
N ASP A 260 9.79 -22.86 4.33
CA ASP A 260 10.66 -23.11 5.49
C ASP A 260 11.34 -24.48 5.43
N GLU A 261 10.62 -25.52 4.99
CA GLU A 261 11.18 -26.87 4.82
C GLU A 261 12.23 -26.91 3.70
N ILE A 262 11.93 -26.24 2.58
CA ILE A 262 12.82 -26.11 1.41
C ILE A 262 14.07 -25.31 1.79
N ALA A 263 13.91 -24.20 2.51
CA ALA A 263 15.00 -23.34 2.95
C ALA A 263 15.95 -24.06 3.91
N VAL A 264 15.41 -24.82 4.87
CA VAL A 264 16.21 -25.66 5.77
C VAL A 264 16.99 -26.72 4.99
N GLU A 265 16.35 -27.38 4.02
CA GLU A 265 17.02 -28.38 3.18
C GLU A 265 18.14 -27.76 2.32
N ILE A 266 17.89 -26.60 1.70
CA ILE A 266 18.88 -25.86 0.90
C ILE A 266 20.09 -25.50 1.76
N ARG A 267 19.87 -24.90 2.95
CA ARG A 267 20.96 -24.54 3.87
C ARG A 267 21.76 -25.78 4.27
N ASN A 268 21.10 -26.86 4.68
CA ASN A 268 21.77 -28.11 5.04
C ASN A 268 22.63 -28.65 3.89
N LEU A 269 22.14 -28.62 2.65
CA LEU A 269 22.91 -29.09 1.50
C LEU A 269 24.12 -28.20 1.20
N LEU A 270 23.96 -26.89 1.27
CA LEU A 270 25.04 -25.93 1.05
C LEU A 270 26.11 -25.99 2.16
N GLU A 271 25.71 -26.08 3.43
CA GLU A 271 26.62 -26.24 4.58
C GLU A 271 27.45 -27.54 4.50
N ASN A 272 26.88 -28.60 3.92
CA ASN A 272 27.57 -29.86 3.66
C ASN A 272 28.44 -29.83 2.38
N GLY A 273 28.61 -28.67 1.75
CA GLY A 273 29.49 -28.49 0.59
C GLY A 273 28.94 -29.06 -0.72
N VAL A 274 27.62 -29.26 -0.84
CA VAL A 274 27.01 -29.69 -2.09
C VAL A 274 26.99 -28.51 -3.07
N GLU A 275 27.50 -28.73 -4.29
CA GLU A 275 27.52 -27.72 -5.36
C GLU A 275 26.10 -27.24 -5.72
N LYS A 276 25.92 -25.94 -6.00
CA LYS A 276 24.63 -25.30 -6.31
C LYS A 276 23.81 -26.08 -7.36
N GLU A 277 24.46 -26.59 -8.39
CA GLU A 277 23.84 -27.41 -9.45
C GLU A 277 23.22 -28.71 -8.92
N LYS A 278 23.89 -29.38 -7.99
CA LYS A 278 23.38 -30.59 -7.34
C LYS A 278 22.34 -30.28 -6.26
N VAL A 279 22.42 -29.11 -5.63
CA VAL A 279 21.35 -28.62 -4.73
C VAL A 279 20.06 -28.40 -5.55
N MET A 280 20.16 -27.70 -6.70
CA MET A 280 19.04 -27.52 -7.63
C MET A 280 18.39 -28.85 -8.01
N GLU A 281 19.17 -29.81 -8.49
CA GLU A 281 18.64 -31.12 -8.90
C GLU A 281 17.93 -31.86 -7.75
N LYS A 282 18.51 -31.83 -6.53
CA LYS A 282 17.93 -32.48 -5.34
C LYS A 282 16.64 -31.81 -4.89
N ILE A 283 16.61 -30.48 -4.87
CA ILE A 283 15.44 -29.68 -4.44
C ILE A 283 14.32 -29.83 -5.46
N SER A 284 14.62 -29.70 -6.76
CA SER A 284 13.65 -29.95 -7.85
C SER A 284 13.04 -31.34 -7.76
N THR A 285 13.85 -32.38 -7.49
CA THR A 285 13.34 -33.76 -7.39
C THR A 285 12.50 -33.97 -6.13
N LYS A 286 12.99 -33.52 -4.97
CA LYS A 286 12.33 -33.73 -3.67
C LYS A 286 10.99 -32.99 -3.59
N PHE A 287 10.96 -31.75 -4.08
CA PHE A 287 9.78 -30.88 -3.98
C PHE A 287 8.96 -30.79 -5.27
N LYS A 288 9.37 -31.51 -6.32
CA LYS A 288 8.73 -31.53 -7.65
C LYS A 288 8.66 -30.13 -8.29
N LEU A 289 9.75 -29.38 -8.19
CA LEU A 289 9.87 -28.02 -8.73
C LEU A 289 10.47 -28.04 -10.13
N GLU A 290 10.07 -27.10 -10.98
CA GLU A 290 10.75 -26.84 -12.23
C GLU A 290 12.15 -26.26 -11.96
N ALA A 291 13.07 -26.43 -12.92
CA ALA A 291 14.47 -26.02 -12.73
C ALA A 291 14.62 -24.50 -12.48
N GLY A 292 13.76 -23.68 -13.07
CA GLY A 292 13.74 -22.23 -12.84
C GLY A 292 13.28 -21.85 -11.43
N GLU A 293 12.26 -22.52 -10.91
CA GLU A 293 11.70 -22.28 -9.56
C GLU A 293 12.73 -22.64 -8.47
N ALA A 294 13.38 -23.80 -8.62
CA ALA A 294 14.43 -24.21 -7.67
C ALA A 294 15.64 -23.26 -7.68
N SER A 295 15.98 -22.66 -8.83
CA SER A 295 17.07 -21.69 -8.93
C SER A 295 16.76 -20.41 -8.17
N LEU A 296 15.55 -19.86 -8.33
CA LEU A 296 15.11 -18.64 -7.63
C LEU A 296 15.08 -18.85 -6.11
N LEU A 297 14.50 -19.96 -5.65
CA LEU A 297 14.45 -20.30 -4.22
C LEU A 297 15.84 -20.43 -3.59
N ILE A 298 16.80 -21.03 -4.30
CA ILE A 298 18.18 -21.13 -3.80
C ILE A 298 18.83 -19.74 -3.71
N GLU A 299 18.55 -18.85 -4.66
CA GLU A 299 19.07 -17.47 -4.61
C GLU A 299 18.46 -16.67 -3.46
N ASP A 300 17.16 -16.81 -3.20
CA ASP A 300 16.50 -16.15 -2.08
C ASP A 300 16.98 -16.68 -0.73
N VAL A 301 17.20 -17.99 -0.60
CA VAL A 301 17.78 -18.59 0.61
C VAL A 301 19.22 -18.12 0.82
N ILE A 302 20.03 -18.00 -0.24
CA ILE A 302 21.40 -17.48 -0.14
C ILE A 302 21.40 -15.99 0.23
N ARG A 303 20.48 -15.18 -0.31
CA ARG A 303 20.39 -13.74 0.00
C ARG A 303 19.89 -13.46 1.42
N SER A 304 19.10 -14.37 1.98
CA SER A 304 18.54 -14.26 3.34
C SER A 304 19.41 -14.89 4.44
N SER A 305 20.58 -15.45 4.08
CA SER A 305 21.55 -16.09 4.99
C SER A 305 22.77 -15.20 5.21
#